data_AF-A0A950G9S5-F1
#
_entry.id   AF-A0A950G9S5-F1
#
_cell.length_a   1.000
_cell.length_b   1.000
_cell.length_c   1.000
_cell.angle_alpha   90.00
_cell.angle_beta   90.00
_cell.angle_gamma   90.00
#
_symmetry.space_group_name_H-M   'P 1'
#
loop_
_entity.id
_entity.type
_entity.pdbx_description
1 polymer ?
#
loop_
_entity_poly.entity_id
_entity_poly.type
_entity_poly.pdbx_seq_one_letter_code
_entity_poly.pdbx_strand_id
1 'polypeptide(L)'
;MINIRGIRVGPAEIYATLQGIDEIVESMAIEQQAPQEPGGTRLVLLVVLRKGTDLDGALVKRIRTQLAQRGSSALVPNVIAAVDSLPVTFSGKRSEAAARDAVNGRPARNRDALQNPGSLDQIAGHPALRAPSRSAEPMQRIEELYEGEQLEQQLQRMCEDVLRIAPINRSDDLLDLGADSLTILNLFLTFQRFSKRDDLSLESLFRTRTIDRFAALLRGRLQDLDVKESARPVPRIRPAVPEDVDALCRFLYEGFKAGRVSLSGWRRLFDYEWLEQKPHLGFVLVCREQIVGFLGTVYAHRRIRGETHVICNLSSWYVRPEYRSWGTALLAAAIRDETITYTALTPMEVTQQALAAFHFKPLFSRSMMLLPLLQAETLRRPRPLISFDPEVVRRSLNAQQQQIFDDHAATDCLQLVVRDGPEYAYIVLKRRRLDLRLRLKLLYSDILYCSSPALLARYIEPVKLAILRKQRTLALLAEERLFVAPPRCIWEPTRTMFRSPDLDAADLDRLYSELTLLRI
;
A
#
# COMPACT_ATOMS: atom_id res chain seq x y z
N MET A 1 0.47 -20.58 5.01
CA MET A 1 0.07 -19.16 4.88
C MET A 1 0.29 -18.74 3.45
N ILE A 2 -0.69 -18.08 2.85
CA ILE A 2 -0.68 -17.60 1.47
C ILE A 2 -0.40 -16.09 1.50
N ASN A 3 0.38 -15.57 0.56
CA ASN A 3 0.59 -14.14 0.43
C ASN A 3 -0.24 -13.62 -0.74
N ILE A 4 -1.26 -12.81 -0.47
CA ILE A 4 -2.12 -12.24 -1.51
C ILE A 4 -1.90 -10.75 -1.47
N ARG A 5 -1.25 -10.21 -2.51
CA ARG A 5 -0.91 -8.79 -2.62
C ARG A 5 -0.10 -8.24 -1.44
N GLY A 6 0.69 -9.05 -0.75
CA GLY A 6 1.44 -8.62 0.45
C GLY A 6 0.69 -8.80 1.78
N ILE A 7 -0.54 -9.31 1.77
CA ILE A 7 -1.29 -9.71 2.97
C ILE A 7 -1.09 -11.21 3.20
N ARG A 8 -0.64 -11.58 4.41
CA ARG A 8 -0.53 -12.99 4.81
C ARG A 8 -1.88 -13.49 5.30
N VAL A 9 -2.44 -14.45 4.57
CA VAL A 9 -3.72 -15.07 4.85
C VAL A 9 -3.54 -16.55 5.23
N GLY A 10 -4.23 -16.97 6.29
CA GLY A 10 -4.38 -18.39 6.63
C GLY A 10 -5.55 -18.99 5.84
N PRO A 11 -5.36 -20.07 5.06
CA PRO A 11 -6.45 -20.63 4.25
C PRO A 11 -7.51 -21.37 5.08
N ALA A 12 -7.27 -21.59 6.38
CA ALA A 12 -8.20 -22.30 7.26
C ALA A 12 -9.60 -21.64 7.31
N GLU A 13 -9.65 -20.30 7.28
CA GLU A 13 -10.92 -19.55 7.29
C GLU A 13 -11.70 -19.72 5.98
N ILE A 14 -10.97 -19.83 4.85
CA ILE A 14 -11.56 -20.16 3.55
C ILE A 14 -12.17 -21.56 3.62
N TYR A 15 -11.41 -22.55 4.06
CA TYR A 15 -11.87 -23.93 4.13
C TYR A 15 -13.05 -24.13 5.09
N ALA A 16 -13.02 -23.48 6.27
CA ALA A 16 -14.12 -23.52 7.23
C ALA A 16 -15.41 -22.89 6.68
N THR A 17 -15.29 -21.86 5.84
CA THR A 17 -16.45 -21.26 5.17
C THR A 17 -17.03 -22.18 4.09
N LEU A 18 -16.17 -22.81 3.29
CA LEU A 18 -16.58 -23.69 2.19
C LEU A 18 -17.20 -25.02 2.66
N GLN A 19 -16.95 -25.45 3.91
CA GLN A 19 -17.60 -26.63 4.49
C GLN A 19 -19.14 -26.55 4.50
N GLY A 20 -19.72 -25.36 4.42
CA GLY A 20 -21.17 -25.15 4.34
C GLY A 20 -21.76 -25.19 2.92
N ILE A 21 -21.00 -25.63 1.91
CA ILE A 21 -21.43 -25.70 0.50
C ILE A 21 -21.37 -27.17 0.05
N ASP A 22 -22.53 -27.84 0.02
CA ASP A 22 -22.66 -29.30 -0.18
C ASP A 22 -22.13 -29.81 -1.53
N GLU A 23 -22.05 -28.93 -2.52
CA GLU A 23 -21.55 -29.19 -3.87
C GLU A 23 -20.03 -29.33 -3.92
N ILE A 24 -19.30 -28.80 -2.92
CA ILE A 24 -17.84 -28.83 -2.87
C ILE A 24 -17.38 -30.04 -2.06
N VAL A 25 -16.67 -30.96 -2.70
CA VAL A 25 -16.07 -32.14 -2.04
C VAL A 25 -14.71 -31.78 -1.46
N GLU A 26 -13.87 -31.12 -2.24
CA GLU A 26 -12.56 -30.65 -1.79
C GLU A 26 -12.28 -29.24 -2.30
N SER A 27 -11.42 -28.52 -1.60
CA SER A 27 -10.95 -27.22 -2.03
C SER A 27 -9.48 -26.99 -1.66
N MET A 28 -8.80 -26.17 -2.46
CA MET A 28 -7.43 -25.75 -2.24
C MET A 28 -7.23 -24.30 -2.66
N ALA A 29 -6.85 -23.45 -1.71
CA ALA A 29 -6.51 -22.06 -1.94
C ALA A 29 -5.00 -21.94 -2.24
N ILE A 30 -4.64 -21.33 -3.38
CA ILE A 30 -3.25 -21.15 -3.82
C ILE A 30 -3.00 -19.75 -4.38
N GLU A 31 -1.74 -19.33 -4.36
CA GLU A 31 -1.27 -18.07 -4.93
C GLU A 31 -0.86 -18.25 -6.40
N GLN A 32 -1.37 -17.41 -7.28
CA GLN A 32 -0.93 -17.33 -8.67
C GLN A 32 -0.30 -15.96 -8.95
N GLN A 33 0.89 -15.95 -9.55
CA GLN A 33 1.53 -14.77 -10.11
C GLN A 33 0.72 -14.31 -11.32
N ALA A 34 0.33 -13.05 -11.32
CA ALA A 34 -0.45 -12.45 -12.37
C ALA A 34 0.00 -10.98 -12.51
N PRO A 35 1.08 -10.72 -13.28
CA PRO A 35 1.65 -9.38 -13.43
C PRO A 35 0.68 -8.34 -13.97
N GLN A 36 -0.33 -8.80 -14.73
CA GLN A 36 -1.39 -7.97 -15.30
C GLN A 36 -2.46 -7.59 -14.25
N GLU A 37 -2.47 -8.23 -13.09
CA GLU A 37 -3.39 -7.92 -11.99
C GLU A 37 -2.78 -6.87 -11.06
N PRO A 38 -3.62 -6.01 -10.46
CA PRO A 38 -3.21 -5.27 -9.28
C PRO A 38 -2.74 -6.26 -8.21
N GLY A 39 -1.49 -6.14 -7.78
CA GLY A 39 -0.90 -7.08 -6.81
C GLY A 39 0.31 -7.84 -7.32
N GLY A 40 0.45 -7.98 -8.65
CA GLY A 40 1.32 -8.98 -9.27
C GLY A 40 0.94 -10.43 -8.93
N THR A 41 -0.07 -10.64 -8.09
CA THR A 41 -0.49 -11.92 -7.51
C THR A 41 -2.00 -11.92 -7.32
N ARG A 42 -2.61 -13.10 -7.40
CA ARG A 42 -4.04 -13.33 -7.21
C ARG A 42 -4.30 -14.63 -6.43
N LEU A 43 -5.40 -14.67 -5.69
CA LEU A 43 -5.88 -15.87 -4.99
C LEU A 43 -6.68 -16.74 -5.96
N VAL A 44 -6.28 -18.00 -6.10
CA VAL A 44 -6.99 -19.02 -6.86
C VAL A 44 -7.57 -20.03 -5.89
N LEU A 45 -8.87 -20.34 -6.03
CA LEU A 45 -9.53 -21.44 -5.34
C LEU A 45 -9.79 -22.57 -6.33
N LEU A 46 -9.05 -23.67 -6.17
CA LEU A 46 -9.35 -24.92 -6.85
C LEU A 46 -10.45 -25.63 -6.07
N VAL A 47 -11.49 -26.12 -6.76
CA VAL A 47 -12.59 -26.88 -6.16
C VAL A 47 -12.75 -28.22 -6.89
N VAL A 48 -12.98 -29.27 -6.12
CA VAL A 48 -13.46 -30.56 -6.63
C VAL A 48 -14.94 -30.63 -6.29
N LEU A 49 -15.78 -30.78 -7.30
CA LEU A 49 -17.23 -30.78 -7.14
C LEU A 49 -17.78 -32.19 -6.99
N ARG A 50 -18.97 -32.28 -6.39
CA ARG A 50 -19.73 -33.52 -6.33
C ARG A 50 -20.06 -33.98 -7.75
N LYS A 51 -20.05 -35.30 -7.96
CA LYS A 51 -20.39 -35.89 -9.26
C LYS A 51 -21.79 -35.43 -9.71
N GLY A 52 -21.88 -34.93 -10.95
CA GLY A 52 -23.12 -34.40 -11.51
C GLY A 52 -23.40 -32.94 -11.19
N THR A 53 -22.42 -32.22 -10.63
CA THR A 53 -22.49 -30.78 -10.38
C THR A 53 -21.41 -30.05 -11.16
N ASP A 54 -21.81 -28.95 -11.82
CA ASP A 54 -20.91 -28.08 -12.56
C ASP A 54 -20.63 -26.79 -11.80
N LEU A 55 -19.47 -26.17 -12.06
CA LEU A 55 -19.14 -24.86 -11.52
C LEU A 55 -19.83 -23.77 -12.36
N ASP A 56 -21.08 -23.47 -12.02
CA ASP A 56 -21.85 -22.41 -12.65
C ASP A 56 -21.68 -21.04 -11.96
N GLY A 57 -22.22 -19.99 -12.58
CA GLY A 57 -22.16 -18.64 -12.04
C GLY A 57 -22.86 -18.49 -10.68
N ALA A 58 -23.93 -19.27 -10.43
CA ALA A 58 -24.67 -19.23 -9.18
C ALA A 58 -23.84 -19.80 -8.01
N LEU A 59 -23.14 -20.92 -8.23
CA LEU A 59 -22.24 -21.53 -7.27
C LEU A 59 -21.03 -20.63 -7.00
N VAL A 60 -20.41 -20.08 -8.04
CA VAL A 60 -19.30 -19.11 -7.92
C VAL A 60 -19.71 -17.91 -7.07
N LYS A 61 -20.88 -17.33 -7.36
CA LYS A 61 -21.43 -16.21 -6.61
C LYS A 61 -21.66 -16.58 -5.15
N ARG A 62 -22.30 -17.71 -4.86
CA ARG A 62 -22.55 -18.16 -3.49
C ARG A 62 -21.26 -18.37 -2.69
N ILE A 63 -20.23 -18.96 -3.31
CA ILE A 63 -18.90 -19.10 -2.71
C ILE A 63 -18.32 -17.73 -2.32
N ARG A 64 -18.31 -16.78 -3.26
CA ARG A 64 -17.74 -15.45 -3.04
C ARG A 64 -18.50 -14.68 -1.97
N THR A 65 -19.84 -14.71 -2.01
CA THR A 65 -20.69 -14.07 -1.01
C THR A 65 -20.46 -14.64 0.39
N GLN A 66 -20.41 -15.97 0.57
CA GLN A 66 -20.17 -16.54 1.89
C GLN A 66 -18.78 -16.17 2.44
N LEU A 67 -17.74 -16.16 1.59
CA LEU A 67 -16.39 -15.76 1.98
C LEU A 67 -16.30 -14.26 2.33
N ALA A 68 -16.96 -13.40 1.56
CA ALA A 68 -17.03 -11.96 1.81
C ALA A 68 -17.83 -11.62 3.09
N GLN A 69 -18.84 -12.42 3.41
CA GLN A 69 -19.64 -12.23 4.62
C GLN A 69 -18.89 -12.63 5.89
N ARG A 70 -18.13 -13.73 5.84
CA ARG A 70 -17.46 -14.31 7.02
C ARG A 70 -16.06 -13.76 7.28
N GLY A 71 -15.41 -13.11 6.31
CA GLY A 71 -14.10 -12.52 6.52
C GLY A 71 -13.77 -11.32 5.63
N SER A 72 -12.48 -10.96 5.58
CA SER A 72 -12.00 -9.83 4.75
C SER A 72 -12.16 -10.13 3.26
N SER A 73 -12.38 -9.11 2.42
CA SER A 73 -12.38 -9.26 0.95
C SER A 73 -11.12 -9.95 0.39
N ALA A 74 -9.99 -9.86 1.10
CA ALA A 74 -8.75 -10.57 0.78
C ALA A 74 -8.85 -12.12 0.85
N LEU A 75 -9.91 -12.67 1.46
CA LEU A 75 -10.21 -14.11 1.47
C LEU A 75 -11.01 -14.55 0.26
N VAL A 76 -11.60 -13.60 -0.49
CA VAL A 76 -12.43 -13.90 -1.66
C VAL A 76 -11.51 -14.21 -2.84
N PRO A 77 -11.61 -15.40 -3.46
CA PRO A 77 -10.75 -15.77 -4.58
C PRO A 77 -10.99 -14.87 -5.78
N ASN A 78 -9.90 -14.49 -6.46
CA ASN A 78 -9.97 -13.79 -7.73
C ASN A 78 -10.40 -14.72 -8.86
N VAL A 79 -10.07 -16.01 -8.75
CA VAL A 79 -10.46 -17.06 -9.69
C VAL A 79 -10.91 -18.29 -8.90
N ILE A 80 -12.02 -18.88 -9.32
CA ILE A 80 -12.48 -20.19 -8.86
C ILE A 80 -12.42 -21.13 -10.07
N ALA A 81 -11.74 -22.26 -9.93
CA ALA A 81 -11.56 -23.23 -11.01
C ALA A 81 -11.93 -24.63 -10.52
N ALA A 82 -12.80 -25.31 -11.26
CA ALA A 82 -13.14 -26.71 -11.01
C ALA A 82 -12.04 -27.62 -11.58
N VAL A 83 -11.61 -28.59 -10.79
CA VAL A 83 -10.62 -29.59 -11.21
C VAL A 83 -11.11 -30.98 -10.83
N ASP A 84 -10.62 -32.01 -11.52
CA ASP A 84 -11.07 -33.38 -11.32
C ASP A 84 -10.53 -33.94 -10.00
N SER A 85 -9.31 -33.54 -9.63
CA SER A 85 -8.70 -33.89 -8.34
C SER A 85 -7.64 -32.88 -7.92
N LEU A 86 -7.42 -32.76 -6.61
CA LEU A 86 -6.31 -31.98 -6.04
C LEU A 86 -5.04 -32.82 -5.97
N PRO A 87 -3.84 -32.23 -6.11
CA PRO A 87 -2.59 -32.99 -6.01
C PRO A 87 -2.38 -33.49 -4.58
N VAL A 88 -2.26 -34.81 -4.45
CA VAL A 88 -2.03 -35.51 -3.18
C VAL A 88 -0.80 -36.41 -3.27
N THR A 89 -0.07 -36.53 -2.17
CA THR A 89 1.06 -37.47 -2.05
C THR A 89 0.56 -38.90 -1.84
N PHE A 90 1.45 -39.89 -1.99
CA PHE A 90 1.12 -41.29 -1.66
C PHE A 90 0.66 -41.52 -0.21
N SER A 91 1.00 -40.60 0.70
CA SER A 91 0.51 -40.59 2.08
C SER A 91 -0.87 -39.93 2.26
N GLY A 92 -1.53 -39.54 1.17
CA GLY A 92 -2.82 -38.85 1.18
C GLY A 92 -2.77 -37.38 1.59
N LYS A 93 -1.57 -36.79 1.74
CA LYS A 93 -1.43 -35.37 2.09
C LYS A 93 -1.55 -34.50 0.85
N ARG A 94 -2.35 -33.44 0.94
CA ARG A 94 -2.46 -32.41 -0.10
C ARG A 94 -1.12 -31.71 -0.32
N SER A 95 -0.85 -31.33 -1.57
CA SER A 95 0.37 -30.61 -1.96
C SER A 95 0.06 -29.25 -2.59
N GLU A 96 -0.16 -28.24 -1.75
CA GLU A 96 -0.38 -26.86 -2.20
C GLU A 96 0.84 -26.29 -2.92
N ALA A 97 2.05 -26.76 -2.57
CA ALA A 97 3.28 -26.36 -3.24
C ALA A 97 3.28 -26.79 -4.72
N ALA A 98 2.90 -28.04 -5.00
CA ALA A 98 2.83 -28.56 -6.36
C ALA A 98 1.73 -27.88 -7.19
N ALA A 99 0.54 -27.69 -6.59
CA ALA A 99 -0.56 -26.95 -7.21
C ALA A 99 -0.15 -25.51 -7.56
N ARG A 100 0.56 -24.83 -6.65
CA ARG A 100 1.08 -23.48 -6.87
C ARG A 100 2.12 -23.44 -7.98
N ASP A 101 3.02 -24.42 -8.08
CA ASP A 101 3.96 -24.45 -9.19
C ASP A 101 3.20 -24.63 -10.52
N ALA A 102 2.25 -25.56 -10.58
CA ALA A 102 1.42 -25.82 -11.76
C ALA A 102 0.61 -24.60 -12.21
N VAL A 103 -0.08 -23.90 -11.30
CA VAL A 103 -0.88 -22.70 -11.61
C VAL A 103 -0.04 -21.56 -12.19
N ASN A 104 1.27 -21.57 -11.90
CA ASN A 104 2.23 -20.58 -12.37
C ASN A 104 3.04 -21.07 -13.59
N GLY A 105 2.70 -22.22 -14.17
CA GLY A 105 3.43 -22.82 -15.29
C GLY A 105 4.86 -23.23 -14.93
N ARG A 106 5.15 -23.46 -13.65
CA ARG A 106 6.46 -23.92 -13.16
C ARG A 106 6.46 -25.44 -12.95
N PRO A 107 7.58 -26.14 -13.21
CA PRO A 107 7.67 -27.56 -12.91
C PRO A 107 7.61 -27.80 -11.39
N ALA A 108 6.70 -28.68 -10.97
CA ALA A 108 6.55 -29.02 -9.55
C ALA A 108 7.75 -29.84 -9.06
N ARG A 109 8.45 -29.33 -8.05
CA ARG A 109 9.67 -29.97 -7.51
C ARG A 109 9.43 -31.35 -6.90
N ASN A 110 8.22 -31.62 -6.44
CA ASN A 110 7.82 -32.85 -5.77
C ASN A 110 6.84 -33.69 -6.61
N ARG A 111 6.89 -33.58 -7.95
CA ARG A 111 5.99 -34.33 -8.84
C ARG A 111 6.04 -35.84 -8.60
N ASP A 112 7.22 -36.41 -8.41
CA ASP A 112 7.41 -37.86 -8.19
C ASP A 112 6.84 -38.36 -6.86
N ALA A 113 6.57 -37.46 -5.91
CA ALA A 113 5.96 -37.79 -4.63
C ALA A 113 4.42 -37.79 -4.67
N LEU A 114 3.81 -37.42 -5.81
CA LEU A 114 2.36 -37.34 -5.97
C LEU A 114 1.78 -38.68 -6.43
N GLN A 115 0.66 -39.07 -5.84
CA GLN A 115 -0.14 -40.23 -6.25
C GLN A 115 -0.86 -39.95 -7.58
N ASN A 116 -1.28 -38.71 -7.81
CA ASN A 116 -2.04 -38.26 -8.98
C ASN A 116 -1.35 -37.11 -9.74
N PRO A 117 -0.15 -37.31 -10.31
CA PRO A 117 0.62 -36.24 -10.95
C PRO A 117 -0.10 -35.58 -12.14
N GLY A 118 -1.02 -36.30 -12.80
CA GLY A 118 -1.83 -35.75 -13.91
C GLY A 118 -2.74 -34.57 -13.50
N SER A 119 -3.05 -34.42 -12.21
CA SER A 119 -3.77 -33.24 -11.68
C SER A 119 -3.02 -31.93 -11.96
N LEU A 120 -1.68 -31.96 -11.98
CA LEU A 120 -0.86 -30.78 -12.27
C LEU A 120 -1.03 -30.30 -13.70
N ASP A 121 -1.15 -31.24 -14.64
CA ASP A 121 -1.27 -30.92 -16.06
C ASP A 121 -2.66 -30.31 -16.34
N GLN A 122 -3.71 -30.79 -15.67
CA GLN A 122 -5.03 -30.17 -15.67
C GLN A 122 -5.00 -28.74 -15.11
N ILE A 123 -4.36 -28.53 -13.96
CA ILE A 123 -4.24 -27.19 -13.33
C ILE A 123 -3.50 -26.22 -14.26
N ALA A 124 -2.36 -26.63 -14.82
CA ALA A 124 -1.57 -25.79 -15.73
C ALA A 124 -2.31 -25.48 -17.04
N GLY A 125 -3.14 -26.40 -17.51
CA GLY A 125 -3.94 -26.28 -18.74
C GLY A 125 -5.26 -25.53 -18.58
N HIS A 126 -5.75 -25.31 -17.36
CA HIS A 126 -7.13 -24.89 -17.12
C HIS A 126 -7.44 -23.50 -17.72
N PRO A 127 -8.53 -23.35 -18.50
CA PRO A 127 -8.83 -22.11 -19.22
C PRO A 127 -9.02 -20.90 -18.28
N ALA A 128 -9.74 -21.07 -17.17
CA ALA A 128 -9.94 -19.98 -16.19
C ALA A 128 -8.64 -19.52 -15.49
N LEU A 129 -7.58 -20.32 -15.54
CA LEU A 129 -6.29 -19.99 -14.91
C LEU A 129 -5.34 -19.24 -15.86
N ARG A 130 -5.68 -19.14 -17.15
CA ARG A 130 -4.95 -18.33 -18.13
C ARG A 130 -5.40 -16.86 -18.06
N ALA A 131 -4.58 -15.93 -18.55
CA ALA A 131 -4.97 -14.52 -18.63
C ALA A 131 -6.17 -14.40 -19.59
N PRO A 132 -7.26 -13.73 -19.21
CA PRO A 132 -8.42 -13.60 -20.08
C PRO A 132 -8.10 -12.73 -21.30
N SER A 133 -8.66 -13.10 -22.45
CA SER A 133 -8.93 -12.17 -23.54
C SER A 133 -9.92 -11.13 -23.03
N ARG A 134 -9.56 -9.84 -23.06
CA ARG A 134 -10.53 -8.75 -22.85
C ARG A 134 -11.72 -8.94 -23.79
N SER A 135 -12.92 -8.57 -23.35
CA SER A 135 -14.11 -8.50 -24.21
C SER A 135 -13.74 -7.78 -25.52
N ALA A 136 -14.05 -8.42 -26.65
CA ALA A 136 -13.67 -7.95 -27.99
C ALA A 136 -14.58 -6.81 -28.51
N GLU A 137 -15.67 -6.52 -27.81
CA GLU A 137 -16.62 -5.46 -28.19
C GLU A 137 -16.13 -4.08 -27.72
N PRO A 138 -16.14 -3.06 -28.59
CA PRO A 138 -15.74 -1.71 -28.23
C PRO A 138 -16.74 -1.09 -27.23
N MET A 139 -16.22 -0.56 -26.13
CA MET A 139 -17.00 0.10 -25.09
C MET A 139 -17.49 1.48 -25.57
N GLN A 140 -18.79 1.76 -25.42
CA GLN A 140 -19.41 3.03 -25.86
C GLN A 140 -19.28 4.11 -24.77
N ARG A 141 -19.45 5.38 -25.12
CA ARG A 141 -19.42 6.47 -24.12
C ARG A 141 -20.66 6.38 -23.24
N ILE A 142 -20.47 6.55 -21.94
CA ILE A 142 -21.54 6.37 -20.95
C ILE A 142 -22.66 7.41 -21.15
N GLU A 143 -22.31 8.62 -21.62
CA GLU A 143 -23.29 9.68 -21.92
C GLU A 143 -24.24 9.33 -23.05
N GLU A 144 -23.81 8.49 -23.99
CA GLU A 144 -24.62 8.07 -25.15
C GLU A 144 -25.64 6.99 -24.77
N LEU A 145 -25.56 6.47 -23.54
CA LEU A 145 -26.34 5.32 -23.06
C LEU A 145 -27.34 5.67 -21.95
N TYR A 146 -27.51 6.95 -21.62
CA TYR A 146 -28.38 7.35 -20.52
C TYR A 146 -29.86 7.00 -20.74
N GLU A 147 -30.28 6.76 -21.98
CA GLU A 147 -31.63 6.34 -22.34
C GLU A 147 -31.74 4.81 -22.50
N GLY A 148 -32.69 4.19 -21.79
CA GLY A 148 -32.95 2.75 -21.83
C GLY A 148 -32.04 1.89 -20.95
N GLU A 149 -32.15 0.56 -21.08
CA GLU A 149 -31.40 -0.43 -20.29
C GLU A 149 -29.93 -0.63 -20.75
N GLN A 150 -29.48 0.12 -21.76
CA GLN A 150 -28.16 -0.04 -22.35
C GLN A 150 -27.04 0.37 -21.39
N LEU A 151 -27.29 1.36 -20.53
CA LEU A 151 -26.36 1.76 -19.46
C LEU A 151 -26.13 0.61 -18.48
N GLU A 152 -27.19 0.01 -17.94
CA GLU A 152 -27.10 -1.09 -16.98
C GLU A 152 -26.40 -2.31 -17.59
N GLN A 153 -26.65 -2.61 -18.87
CA GLN A 153 -25.97 -3.69 -19.58
C GLN A 153 -24.48 -3.41 -19.76
N GLN A 154 -24.09 -2.18 -20.11
CA GLN A 154 -22.67 -1.83 -20.21
C GLN A 154 -21.99 -1.84 -18.85
N LEU A 155 -22.63 -1.29 -17.81
CA LEU A 155 -22.12 -1.33 -16.44
C LEU A 155 -21.99 -2.76 -15.91
N GLN A 156 -22.94 -3.63 -16.24
CA GLN A 156 -22.87 -5.05 -15.92
C GLN A 156 -21.64 -5.69 -16.58
N ARG A 157 -21.44 -5.51 -17.90
CA ARG A 157 -20.26 -6.02 -18.61
C ARG A 157 -18.95 -5.52 -18.00
N MET A 158 -18.88 -4.23 -17.66
CA MET A 158 -17.72 -3.64 -16.98
C MET A 158 -17.47 -4.30 -15.62
N CYS A 159 -18.52 -4.54 -14.84
CA CYS A 159 -18.40 -5.22 -13.55
C CYS A 159 -17.98 -6.69 -13.73
N GLU A 160 -18.55 -7.41 -14.70
CA GLU A 160 -18.24 -8.80 -15.00
C GLU A 160 -16.79 -8.96 -15.48
N ASP A 161 -16.30 -8.06 -16.34
CA ASP A 161 -14.91 -8.03 -16.80
C ASP A 161 -13.91 -7.76 -15.67
N VAL A 162 -14.23 -6.80 -14.79
CA VAL A 162 -13.36 -6.39 -13.67
C VAL A 162 -13.39 -7.43 -12.54
N LEU A 163 -14.56 -7.99 -12.21
CA LEU A 163 -14.73 -8.98 -11.13
C LEU A 163 -14.50 -10.43 -11.55
N ARG A 164 -14.55 -10.70 -12.86
CA ARG A 164 -14.46 -12.03 -13.47
C ARG A 164 -15.49 -13.02 -12.92
N ILE A 165 -16.71 -12.55 -12.84
CA ILE A 165 -17.89 -13.35 -12.55
C ILE A 165 -18.91 -13.00 -13.61
N ALA A 166 -19.58 -13.99 -14.16
CA ALA A 166 -20.80 -13.81 -14.93
C ALA A 166 -21.77 -14.96 -14.61
N PRO A 167 -23.10 -14.71 -14.60
CA PRO A 167 -23.73 -13.39 -14.70
C PRO A 167 -23.69 -12.63 -13.36
N ILE A 168 -23.59 -11.30 -13.40
CA ILE A 168 -23.84 -10.41 -12.25
C ILE A 168 -25.22 -9.79 -12.41
N ASN A 169 -26.09 -9.96 -11.41
CA ASN A 169 -27.40 -9.29 -11.44
C ASN A 169 -27.26 -7.82 -11.07
N ARG A 170 -28.15 -6.96 -11.61
CA ARG A 170 -28.06 -5.51 -11.41
C ARG A 170 -28.19 -5.06 -9.94
N SER A 171 -28.86 -5.88 -9.13
CA SER A 171 -29.07 -5.68 -7.69
C SER A 171 -28.01 -6.34 -6.80
N ASP A 172 -27.03 -7.03 -7.39
CA ASP A 172 -25.97 -7.68 -6.62
C ASP A 172 -25.03 -6.66 -5.99
N ASP A 173 -24.67 -6.92 -4.74
CA ASP A 173 -23.69 -6.12 -4.02
C ASP A 173 -22.27 -6.48 -4.48
N LEU A 174 -21.61 -5.53 -5.15
CA LEU A 174 -20.29 -5.72 -5.73
C LEU A 174 -19.24 -6.07 -4.67
N LEU A 175 -19.34 -5.54 -3.44
CA LEU A 175 -18.42 -5.88 -2.35
C LEU A 175 -18.64 -7.31 -1.86
N ASP A 176 -19.89 -7.76 -1.76
CA ASP A 176 -20.20 -9.16 -1.40
C ASP A 176 -19.79 -10.13 -2.50
N LEU A 177 -19.78 -9.68 -3.75
CA LEU A 177 -19.16 -10.39 -4.87
C LEU A 177 -17.63 -10.36 -4.83
N GLY A 178 -17.00 -9.75 -3.83
CA GLY A 178 -15.54 -9.72 -3.68
C GLY A 178 -14.85 -8.56 -4.39
N ALA A 179 -15.55 -7.48 -4.73
CA ALA A 179 -14.90 -6.25 -5.12
C ALA A 179 -14.06 -5.75 -3.93
N ASP A 180 -12.76 -5.58 -4.15
CA ASP A 180 -11.88 -4.90 -3.21
C ASP A 180 -11.69 -3.43 -3.59
N SER A 181 -10.89 -2.71 -2.79
CA SER A 181 -10.63 -1.29 -2.97
C SER A 181 -10.00 -0.94 -4.32
N LEU A 182 -9.18 -1.84 -4.87
CA LEU A 182 -8.50 -1.66 -6.16
C LEU A 182 -9.42 -2.04 -7.32
N THR A 183 -10.25 -3.07 -7.16
CA THR A 183 -11.32 -3.39 -8.10
C THR A 183 -12.25 -2.20 -8.29
N ILE A 184 -12.70 -1.58 -7.21
CA ILE A 184 -13.60 -0.42 -7.26
C ILE A 184 -12.88 0.80 -7.84
N LEU A 185 -11.61 1.01 -7.51
CA LEU A 185 -10.81 2.07 -8.13
C LEU A 185 -10.65 1.85 -9.64
N ASN A 186 -10.38 0.63 -10.10
CA ASN A 186 -10.29 0.32 -11.52
C ASN A 186 -11.63 0.52 -12.23
N LEU A 187 -12.75 0.15 -11.58
CA LEU A 187 -14.08 0.43 -12.09
C LEU A 187 -14.31 1.94 -12.21
N PHE A 188 -13.91 2.73 -11.22
CA PHE A 188 -13.99 4.19 -11.23
C PHE A 188 -13.14 4.83 -12.32
N LEU A 189 -11.88 4.41 -12.46
CA LEU A 189 -10.96 4.93 -13.49
C LEU A 189 -11.43 4.55 -14.89
N THR A 190 -11.94 3.32 -15.05
CA THR A 190 -12.56 2.89 -16.31
C THR A 190 -13.78 3.75 -16.59
N PHE A 191 -14.64 3.97 -15.60
CA PHE A 191 -15.79 4.87 -15.72
C PHE A 191 -15.39 6.29 -16.15
N GLN A 192 -14.43 6.93 -15.46
CA GLN A 192 -13.96 8.28 -15.79
C GLN A 192 -13.36 8.38 -17.19
N ARG A 193 -12.78 7.29 -17.72
CA ARG A 193 -12.27 7.27 -19.09
C ARG A 193 -13.39 7.37 -20.14
N PHE A 194 -14.57 6.81 -19.82
CA PHE A 194 -15.72 6.75 -20.70
C PHE A 194 -16.84 7.73 -20.28
N SER A 195 -16.56 8.64 -19.34
CA SER A 195 -17.47 9.69 -18.91
C SER A 195 -16.78 11.05 -18.77
N LYS A 196 -17.50 12.15 -19.04
CA LYS A 196 -17.06 13.54 -18.82
C LYS A 196 -17.56 14.14 -17.50
N ARG A 197 -18.03 13.30 -16.57
CA ARG A 197 -18.55 13.71 -15.25
C ARG A 197 -17.41 13.87 -14.24
N ASP A 198 -17.06 15.12 -13.93
CA ASP A 198 -16.07 15.45 -12.88
C ASP A 198 -16.69 15.49 -11.46
N ASP A 199 -18.02 15.48 -11.35
CA ASP A 199 -18.79 15.51 -10.09
C ASP A 199 -18.83 14.14 -9.38
N LEU A 200 -18.43 13.06 -10.05
CA LEU A 200 -18.53 11.72 -9.50
C LEU A 200 -17.33 11.40 -8.61
N SER A 201 -17.59 11.25 -7.31
CA SER A 201 -16.58 10.86 -6.34
C SER A 201 -16.45 9.34 -6.21
N LEU A 202 -15.23 8.88 -5.89
CA LEU A 202 -14.99 7.48 -5.55
C LEU A 202 -15.85 7.01 -4.36
N GLU A 203 -16.13 7.90 -3.41
CA GLU A 203 -17.06 7.64 -2.29
C GLU A 203 -18.47 7.29 -2.79
N SER A 204 -18.96 7.97 -3.83
CA SER A 204 -20.28 7.71 -4.41
C SER A 204 -20.38 6.28 -4.95
N LEU A 205 -19.33 5.76 -5.57
CA LEU A 205 -19.26 4.37 -6.05
C LEU A 205 -19.29 3.34 -4.92
N PHE A 206 -18.57 3.61 -3.83
CA PHE A 206 -18.63 2.75 -2.63
C PHE A 206 -20.01 2.75 -1.98
N ARG A 207 -20.76 3.86 -2.10
CA ARG A 207 -22.13 3.98 -1.58
C ARG A 207 -23.18 3.29 -2.45
N THR A 208 -23.02 3.31 -3.78
CA THR A 208 -24.04 2.75 -4.68
C THR A 208 -24.09 1.22 -4.61
N ARG A 209 -22.96 0.53 -4.37
CA ARG A 209 -22.83 -0.93 -4.11
C ARG A 209 -23.39 -1.89 -5.17
N THR A 210 -24.35 -1.49 -5.99
CA THR A 210 -25.02 -2.27 -7.04
C THR A 210 -25.03 -1.50 -8.36
N ILE A 211 -25.24 -2.21 -9.48
CA ILE A 211 -25.30 -1.61 -10.81
C ILE A 211 -26.51 -0.68 -10.95
N ASP A 212 -27.69 -1.07 -10.43
CA ASP A 212 -28.90 -0.24 -10.51
C ASP A 212 -28.73 1.11 -9.82
N ARG A 213 -28.15 1.11 -8.61
CA ARG A 213 -27.92 2.35 -7.86
C ARG A 213 -26.84 3.21 -8.51
N PHE A 214 -25.85 2.59 -9.13
CA PHE A 214 -24.84 3.32 -9.88
C PHE A 214 -25.42 3.95 -11.16
N ALA A 215 -26.23 3.21 -11.92
CA ALA A 215 -26.96 3.76 -13.07
C ALA A 215 -27.87 4.93 -12.67
N ALA A 216 -28.57 4.82 -11.53
CA ALA A 216 -29.38 5.91 -10.99
C ALA A 216 -28.56 7.14 -10.57
N LEU A 217 -27.37 6.94 -9.97
CA LEU A 217 -26.43 8.03 -9.67
C LEU A 217 -26.07 8.79 -10.94
N LEU A 218 -25.73 8.06 -12.01
CA LEU A 218 -25.31 8.63 -13.28
C LEU A 218 -26.43 9.38 -14.00
N ARG A 219 -27.68 8.96 -13.82
CA ARG A 219 -28.85 9.69 -14.32
C ARG A 219 -29.25 10.88 -13.43
N GLY A 220 -28.56 11.11 -12.30
CA GLY A 220 -28.94 12.14 -11.33
C GLY A 220 -30.21 11.84 -10.54
N ARG A 221 -30.68 10.58 -10.54
CA ARG A 221 -31.93 10.12 -9.92
C ARG A 221 -31.73 9.41 -8.59
N LEU A 222 -30.61 9.65 -7.89
CA LEU A 222 -30.30 8.93 -6.65
C LEU A 222 -31.34 9.18 -5.54
N GLN A 223 -32.04 10.31 -5.60
CA GLN A 223 -33.11 10.67 -4.65
C GLN A 223 -34.36 9.78 -4.79
N ASP A 224 -34.57 9.14 -5.94
CA ASP A 224 -35.76 8.30 -6.21
C ASP A 224 -35.61 6.84 -5.73
N LEU A 225 -34.40 6.43 -5.35
CA LEU A 225 -34.14 5.09 -4.83
C LEU A 225 -34.16 5.10 -3.31
N ASP A 226 -35.39 5.08 -2.79
CA ASP A 226 -35.65 4.90 -1.38
C ASP A 226 -34.95 3.66 -0.82
N VAL A 227 -34.43 3.82 0.38
CA VAL A 227 -33.38 3.01 1.00
C VAL A 227 -33.91 1.61 1.34
N LYS A 228 -33.69 0.62 0.46
CA LYS A 228 -33.40 -0.72 0.97
C LYS A 228 -32.05 -0.65 1.65
N GLU A 229 -32.07 -0.44 2.97
CA GLU A 229 -30.91 -0.45 3.85
C GLU A 229 -30.04 -1.66 3.49
N SER A 230 -28.82 -1.41 3.00
CA SER A 230 -27.84 -2.48 2.99
C SER A 230 -27.66 -2.92 4.43
N ALA A 231 -27.73 -4.22 4.71
CA ALA A 231 -27.68 -4.78 6.07
C ALA A 231 -26.42 -4.38 6.90
N ARG A 232 -25.41 -3.77 6.26
CA ARG A 232 -24.21 -3.23 6.91
C ARG A 232 -24.21 -1.69 6.89
N PRO A 233 -23.89 -1.03 8.02
CA PRO A 233 -23.81 0.43 8.09
C PRO A 233 -22.74 0.97 7.13
N VAL A 234 -23.11 1.96 6.32
CA VAL A 234 -22.20 2.60 5.36
C VAL A 234 -21.33 3.60 6.13
N PRO A 235 -19.99 3.47 6.09
CA PRO A 235 -19.11 4.41 6.77
C PRO A 235 -19.06 5.76 6.03
N ARG A 236 -18.74 6.82 6.77
CA ARG A 236 -18.55 8.19 6.26
C ARG A 236 -17.09 8.58 6.33
N ILE A 237 -16.60 9.28 5.31
CA ILE A 237 -15.27 9.88 5.31
C ILE A 237 -15.38 11.35 5.72
N ARG A 238 -14.47 11.80 6.59
CA ARG A 238 -14.33 13.23 6.96
C ARG A 238 -12.89 13.54 7.37
N PRO A 239 -12.47 14.82 7.33
CA PRO A 239 -11.23 15.24 7.96
C PRO A 239 -11.20 14.87 9.46
N ALA A 240 -10.03 14.49 9.95
CA ALA A 240 -9.78 14.28 11.36
C ALA A 240 -9.68 15.65 12.06
N VAL A 241 -10.38 15.77 13.19
CA VAL A 241 -10.40 16.99 14.02
C VAL A 241 -9.55 16.80 15.29
N PRO A 242 -9.13 17.87 15.98
CA PRO A 242 -8.32 17.77 17.20
C PRO A 242 -8.94 16.86 18.28
N GLU A 243 -10.26 16.82 18.38
CA GLU A 243 -11.00 15.97 19.32
C GLU A 243 -10.83 14.47 19.02
N ASP A 244 -10.51 14.11 17.77
CA ASP A 244 -10.28 12.71 17.38
C ASP A 244 -8.91 12.19 17.84
N VAL A 245 -7.95 13.05 18.20
CA VAL A 245 -6.52 12.69 18.41
C VAL A 245 -6.35 11.56 19.43
N ASP A 246 -7.07 11.61 20.55
CA ASP A 246 -6.99 10.58 21.58
C ASP A 246 -7.55 9.23 21.12
N ALA A 247 -8.67 9.27 20.37
CA ALA A 247 -9.25 8.06 19.78
C ALA A 247 -8.35 7.49 18.69
N LEU A 248 -7.72 8.34 17.87
CA LEU A 248 -6.77 7.97 16.83
C LEU A 248 -5.51 7.33 17.39
N CYS A 249 -4.94 7.86 18.47
CA CYS A 249 -3.77 7.27 19.11
C CYS A 249 -4.06 5.84 19.61
N ARG A 250 -5.24 5.60 20.20
CA ARG A 250 -5.68 4.25 20.59
C ARG A 250 -5.89 3.35 19.38
N PHE A 251 -6.63 3.85 18.38
CA PHE A 251 -6.94 3.14 17.16
C PHE A 251 -5.68 2.68 16.40
N LEU A 252 -4.69 3.56 16.26
CA LEU A 252 -3.41 3.26 15.62
C LEU A 252 -2.57 2.29 16.45
N TYR A 253 -2.55 2.46 17.77
CA TYR A 253 -1.86 1.53 18.68
C TYR A 253 -2.43 0.11 18.57
N GLU A 254 -3.76 -0.03 18.55
CA GLU A 254 -4.46 -1.32 18.37
C GLU A 254 -4.28 -1.88 16.96
N GLY A 255 -4.29 -1.03 15.93
CA GLY A 255 -4.19 -1.43 14.54
C GLY A 255 -2.80 -1.95 14.17
N PHE A 256 -1.76 -1.25 14.63
CA PHE A 256 -0.37 -1.59 14.41
C PHE A 256 0.20 -2.45 15.56
N LYS A 257 -0.48 -3.58 15.88
CA LYS A 257 -0.24 -4.59 16.96
C LYS A 257 1.21 -5.04 17.24
N ALA A 258 2.21 -4.54 16.52
CA ALA A 258 3.62 -4.85 16.63
C ALA A 258 4.41 -4.02 17.68
N GLY A 259 3.77 -3.15 18.47
CA GLY A 259 4.42 -2.49 19.62
C GLY A 259 5.64 -1.63 19.27
N ARG A 260 5.75 -1.14 18.03
CA ARG A 260 6.87 -0.28 17.61
C ARG A 260 6.72 1.16 18.12
N VAL A 261 5.50 1.66 18.20
CA VAL A 261 5.18 3.02 18.63
C VAL A 261 4.28 2.95 19.86
N SER A 262 4.65 3.65 20.94
CA SER A 262 3.83 3.77 22.14
C SER A 262 2.60 4.66 21.89
N LEU A 263 1.58 4.58 22.74
CA LEU A 263 0.42 5.47 22.66
C LEU A 263 0.81 6.95 22.72
N SER A 264 1.77 7.32 23.57
CA SER A 264 2.37 8.67 23.60
C SER A 264 3.22 9.00 22.37
N GLY A 265 3.79 8.00 21.71
CA GLY A 265 4.55 8.17 20.47
C GLY A 265 3.67 8.57 19.31
N TRP A 266 2.43 8.06 19.24
CA TRP A 266 1.46 8.42 18.21
C TRP A 266 1.03 9.88 18.27
N ARG A 267 0.98 10.49 19.47
CA ARG A 267 0.63 11.92 19.63
C ARG A 267 1.56 12.86 18.86
N ARG A 268 2.83 12.47 18.69
CA ARG A 268 3.82 13.24 17.90
C ARG A 268 3.41 13.44 16.43
N LEU A 269 2.54 12.59 15.89
CA LEU A 269 2.00 12.76 14.55
C LEU A 269 1.07 13.98 14.44
N PHE A 270 0.57 14.50 15.57
CA PHE A 270 -0.41 15.59 15.62
C PHE A 270 0.19 16.88 16.18
N ASP A 271 1.16 16.78 17.10
CA ASP A 271 1.67 17.91 17.89
C ASP A 271 2.85 18.69 17.24
N TYR A 272 3.22 18.42 15.99
CA TYR A 272 4.31 19.13 15.30
C TYR A 272 3.86 20.48 14.72
N GLU A 273 4.79 21.44 14.53
CA GLU A 273 4.47 22.83 14.14
C GLU A 273 5.10 23.30 12.82
N TRP A 274 5.42 22.37 11.91
CA TRP A 274 6.02 22.68 10.60
C TRP A 274 5.09 23.40 9.61
N LEU A 275 3.82 23.57 10.00
CA LEU A 275 2.81 24.35 9.32
C LEU A 275 1.82 24.90 10.35
N GLU A 276 1.72 26.23 10.44
CA GLU A 276 0.84 26.91 11.40
C GLU A 276 -0.63 26.52 11.24
N GLN A 277 -1.14 26.54 10.00
CA GLN A 277 -2.52 26.18 9.68
C GLN A 277 -2.54 24.92 8.80
N LYS A 278 -2.61 23.76 9.47
CA LYS A 278 -2.72 22.47 8.79
C LYS A 278 -4.09 22.37 8.11
N PRO A 279 -4.18 21.98 6.82
CA PRO A 279 -5.46 21.76 6.15
C PRO A 279 -6.34 20.75 6.90
N HIS A 280 -5.72 19.68 7.43
CA HIS A 280 -6.34 18.69 8.31
C HIS A 280 -5.27 17.81 8.97
N LEU A 281 -5.64 17.04 9.99
CA LEU A 281 -4.75 16.05 10.62
C LEU A 281 -4.67 14.71 9.85
N GLY A 282 -5.51 14.57 8.83
CA GLY A 282 -5.70 13.36 8.05
C GLY A 282 -7.18 13.16 7.77
N PHE A 283 -7.55 11.97 7.31
CA PHE A 283 -8.93 11.57 7.08
C PHE A 283 -9.29 10.36 7.92
N VAL A 284 -10.48 10.40 8.53
CA VAL A 284 -11.07 9.28 9.25
C VAL A 284 -12.21 8.67 8.46
N LEU A 285 -12.32 7.36 8.58
CA LEU A 285 -13.49 6.58 8.19
C LEU A 285 -14.27 6.27 9.45
N VAL A 286 -15.51 6.75 9.53
CA VAL A 286 -16.36 6.65 10.73
C VAL A 286 -17.59 5.81 10.41
N CYS A 287 -17.87 4.83 11.25
CA CYS A 287 -19.06 3.99 11.16
C CYS A 287 -19.72 3.91 12.54
N ARG A 288 -21.01 4.25 12.64
CA ARG A 288 -21.76 4.32 13.92
C ARG A 288 -20.98 5.09 15.00
N GLU A 289 -20.49 6.29 14.64
CA GLU A 289 -19.68 7.19 15.49
C GLU A 289 -18.30 6.65 15.92
N GLN A 290 -17.91 5.44 15.49
CA GLN A 290 -16.59 4.88 15.77
C GLN A 290 -15.63 5.06 14.60
N ILE A 291 -14.38 5.42 14.91
CA ILE A 291 -13.29 5.43 13.92
C ILE A 291 -12.95 3.98 13.55
N VAL A 292 -13.15 3.66 12.28
CA VAL A 292 -12.88 2.33 11.69
C VAL A 292 -11.76 2.37 10.65
N GLY A 293 -11.27 3.55 10.30
CA GLY A 293 -10.11 3.75 9.44
C GLY A 293 -9.51 5.15 9.58
N PHE A 294 -8.22 5.26 9.27
CA PHE A 294 -7.48 6.52 9.31
C PHE A 294 -6.36 6.53 8.25
N LEU A 295 -6.17 7.68 7.63
CA LEU A 295 -5.00 8.02 6.82
C LEU A 295 -4.47 9.36 7.34
N GLY A 296 -3.29 9.34 7.96
CA GLY A 296 -2.65 10.52 8.53
C GLY A 296 -1.92 11.35 7.49
N THR A 297 -1.83 12.64 7.74
CA THR A 297 -1.13 13.60 6.88
C THR A 297 -0.17 14.46 7.68
N VAL A 298 1.08 14.53 7.20
CA VAL A 298 2.15 15.31 7.82
C VAL A 298 2.52 16.44 6.86
N TYR A 299 2.14 17.66 7.22
CA TYR A 299 2.33 18.87 6.42
C TYR A 299 3.60 19.61 6.80
N ALA A 300 4.19 20.30 5.82
CA ALA A 300 5.26 21.25 6.07
C ALA A 300 5.32 22.31 4.97
N HIS A 301 5.72 23.52 5.35
CA HIS A 301 6.19 24.52 4.40
C HIS A 301 7.67 24.34 4.11
N ARG A 302 8.00 24.19 2.84
CA ARG A 302 9.39 24.02 2.40
C ARG A 302 9.76 25.03 1.34
N ARG A 303 10.93 25.63 1.51
CA ARG A 303 11.55 26.40 0.45
C ARG A 303 12.35 25.47 -0.45
N ILE A 304 11.97 25.35 -1.72
CA ILE A 304 12.60 24.48 -2.72
C ILE A 304 12.77 25.31 -3.99
N ARG A 305 13.94 25.24 -4.63
CA ARG A 305 14.28 26.07 -5.81
C ARG A 305 14.03 27.59 -5.63
N GLY A 306 13.99 28.07 -4.38
CA GLY A 306 13.74 29.47 -4.03
C GLY A 306 12.27 29.81 -3.75
N GLU A 307 11.34 28.92 -4.09
CA GLU A 307 9.88 29.06 -3.94
C GLU A 307 9.37 28.29 -2.72
N THR A 308 8.18 28.65 -2.21
CA THR A 308 7.57 27.99 -1.05
C THR A 308 6.53 26.99 -1.52
N HIS A 309 6.69 25.73 -1.13
CA HIS A 309 5.77 24.64 -1.45
C HIS A 309 5.20 24.04 -0.17
N VAL A 310 3.95 23.60 -0.24
CA VAL A 310 3.32 22.77 0.78
C VAL A 310 3.60 21.31 0.43
N ILE A 311 4.27 20.60 1.33
CA ILE A 311 4.49 19.16 1.19
C ILE A 311 3.65 18.42 2.22
N CYS A 312 2.97 17.37 1.78
CA CYS A 312 2.18 16.48 2.61
C CYS A 312 2.68 15.04 2.50
N ASN A 313 3.33 14.54 3.55
CA ASN A 313 3.65 13.13 3.64
C ASN A 313 2.45 12.34 4.18
N LEU A 314 2.00 11.35 3.41
CA LEU A 314 0.98 10.38 3.79
C LEU A 314 1.55 9.39 4.80
N SER A 315 0.87 9.24 5.94
CA SER A 315 1.36 8.50 7.10
C SER A 315 0.30 7.60 7.69
N SER A 316 0.73 6.54 8.39
CA SER A 316 -0.09 5.81 9.36
C SER A 316 -1.44 5.33 8.82
N TRP A 317 -1.45 4.86 7.57
CA TRP A 317 -2.66 4.40 6.91
C TRP A 317 -3.10 3.04 7.45
N TYR A 318 -4.23 3.02 8.16
CA TYR A 318 -4.81 1.80 8.71
C TYR A 318 -6.33 1.81 8.59
N VAL A 319 -6.90 0.70 8.12
CA VAL A 319 -8.34 0.48 8.05
C VAL A 319 -8.64 -0.89 8.63
N ARG A 320 -9.66 -0.96 9.51
CA ARG A 320 -10.10 -2.24 10.10
C ARG A 320 -10.42 -3.25 9.00
N PRO A 321 -10.14 -4.55 9.20
CA PRO A 321 -10.31 -5.59 8.18
C PRO A 321 -11.65 -5.53 7.44
N GLU A 322 -12.75 -5.33 8.17
CA GLU A 322 -14.13 -5.26 7.67
C GLU A 322 -14.39 -4.07 6.72
N TYR A 323 -13.59 -3.00 6.82
CA TYR A 323 -13.78 -1.75 6.07
C TYR A 323 -12.67 -1.50 5.04
N ARG A 324 -11.73 -2.45 4.84
CA ARG A 324 -10.56 -2.25 3.97
C ARG A 324 -10.90 -1.85 2.53
N SER A 325 -12.07 -2.24 2.04
CA SER A 325 -12.55 -1.81 0.72
C SER A 325 -12.58 -0.29 0.59
N TRP A 326 -12.85 0.45 1.66
CA TRP A 326 -12.91 1.92 1.68
C TRP A 326 -11.54 2.61 1.71
N GLY A 327 -10.43 1.87 1.74
CA GLY A 327 -9.09 2.45 1.84
C GLY A 327 -8.75 3.43 0.71
N THR A 328 -9.09 3.09 -0.55
CA THR A 328 -8.81 3.96 -1.70
C THR A 328 -9.66 5.24 -1.69
N ALA A 329 -10.86 5.20 -1.11
CA ALA A 329 -11.68 6.39 -0.91
C ALA A 329 -11.07 7.34 0.14
N LEU A 330 -10.48 6.80 1.22
CA LEU A 330 -9.70 7.61 2.17
C LEU A 330 -8.51 8.29 1.50
N LEU A 331 -7.77 7.54 0.66
CA LEU A 331 -6.66 8.10 -0.10
C LEU A 331 -7.12 9.22 -1.05
N ALA A 332 -8.18 8.98 -1.82
CA ALA A 332 -8.75 9.96 -2.74
C ALA A 332 -9.19 11.25 -2.02
N ALA A 333 -9.75 11.13 -0.81
CA ALA A 333 -10.09 12.30 0.00
C ALA A 333 -8.85 13.08 0.47
N ALA A 334 -7.78 12.37 0.85
CA ALA A 334 -6.54 12.97 1.35
C ALA A 334 -5.71 13.70 0.28
N ILE A 335 -5.81 13.28 -0.98
CA ILE A 335 -5.00 13.81 -2.09
C ILE A 335 -5.81 14.68 -3.06
N ARG A 336 -6.95 15.22 -2.61
CA ARG A 336 -7.87 15.99 -3.44
C ARG A 336 -7.26 17.31 -3.93
N ASP A 337 -6.39 17.91 -3.14
CA ASP A 337 -5.76 19.20 -3.47
C ASP A 337 -4.56 18.98 -4.39
N GLU A 338 -4.71 19.30 -5.67
CA GLU A 338 -3.66 19.08 -6.67
C GLU A 338 -2.51 20.08 -6.58
N THR A 339 -2.63 21.12 -5.75
CA THR A 339 -1.57 22.11 -5.52
C THR A 339 -0.51 21.63 -4.52
N ILE A 340 -0.78 20.53 -3.81
CA ILE A 340 0.09 19.99 -2.76
C ILE A 340 0.99 18.89 -3.32
N THR A 341 2.27 18.92 -2.95
CA THR A 341 3.18 17.80 -3.21
C THR A 341 2.98 16.71 -2.16
N TYR A 342 2.56 15.52 -2.57
CA TYR A 342 2.37 14.37 -1.69
C TYR A 342 3.54 13.40 -1.75
N THR A 343 3.97 12.90 -0.59
CA THR A 343 4.95 11.82 -0.47
C THR A 343 4.40 10.63 0.30
N ALA A 344 4.89 9.44 -0.01
CA ALA A 344 4.62 8.21 0.73
C ALA A 344 5.94 7.45 0.85
N LEU A 345 6.57 7.54 2.03
CA LEU A 345 7.95 7.09 2.24
C LEU A 345 8.08 5.68 2.80
N THR A 346 6.99 5.11 3.32
CA THR A 346 6.94 3.73 3.82
C THR A 346 5.76 2.89 3.33
N PRO A 347 5.23 3.07 2.09
CA PRO A 347 4.09 2.28 1.61
C PRO A 347 4.37 0.78 1.59
N MET A 348 3.40 0.01 2.08
CA MET A 348 3.34 -1.43 1.83
C MET A 348 3.09 -1.71 0.34
N GLU A 349 3.31 -2.95 -0.09
CA GLU A 349 3.13 -3.36 -1.48
C GLU A 349 1.72 -3.09 -2.03
N VAL A 350 0.67 -3.39 -1.27
CA VAL A 350 -0.72 -3.01 -1.62
C VAL A 350 -0.86 -1.50 -1.77
N THR A 351 -0.28 -0.76 -0.83
CA THR A 351 -0.37 0.71 -0.75
C THR A 351 0.25 1.34 -2.00
N GLN A 352 1.38 0.81 -2.49
CA GLN A 352 2.03 1.32 -3.70
C GLN A 352 1.13 1.26 -4.93
N GLN A 353 0.31 0.22 -5.05
CA GLN A 353 -0.58 0.05 -6.20
C GLN A 353 -1.72 1.05 -6.18
N ALA A 354 -2.31 1.27 -5.00
CA ALA A 354 -3.30 2.32 -4.80
C ALA A 354 -2.69 3.69 -5.15
N LEU A 355 -1.49 4.00 -4.64
CA LEU A 355 -0.80 5.25 -4.94
C LEU A 355 -0.50 5.40 -6.44
N ALA A 356 -0.01 4.35 -7.11
CA ALA A 356 0.26 4.38 -8.55
C ALA A 356 -0.99 4.69 -9.38
N ALA A 357 -2.15 4.14 -8.98
CA ALA A 357 -3.43 4.41 -9.63
C ALA A 357 -3.88 5.89 -9.46
N PHE A 358 -3.40 6.58 -8.43
CA PHE A 358 -3.56 8.03 -8.25
C PHE A 358 -2.35 8.84 -8.74
N HIS A 359 -1.64 8.34 -9.76
CA HIS A 359 -0.53 9.02 -10.43
C HIS A 359 0.72 9.30 -9.56
N PHE A 360 0.89 8.60 -8.45
CA PHE A 360 2.17 8.63 -7.74
C PHE A 360 3.24 7.89 -8.56
N LYS A 361 4.44 8.47 -8.60
CA LYS A 361 5.63 7.92 -9.25
C LYS A 361 6.63 7.46 -8.17
N PRO A 362 7.53 6.50 -8.48
CA PRO A 362 8.60 6.12 -7.57
C PRO A 362 9.49 7.33 -7.24
N LEU A 363 9.76 7.56 -5.95
CA LEU A 363 10.71 8.59 -5.50
C LEU A 363 12.15 8.03 -5.54
N PHE A 364 12.35 6.85 -4.96
CA PHE A 364 13.50 5.96 -5.12
C PHE A 364 13.13 4.52 -4.68
N SER A 365 13.88 3.54 -5.15
CA SER A 365 13.53 2.11 -5.03
C SER A 365 14.57 1.30 -4.25
N ARG A 366 15.73 1.87 -3.92
CA ARG A 366 16.76 1.21 -3.11
C ARG A 366 17.37 2.11 -2.07
N SER A 367 17.80 1.50 -0.97
CA SER A 367 18.64 2.12 0.06
C SER A 367 19.97 1.38 0.15
N MET A 368 21.02 2.10 0.52
CA MET A 368 22.37 1.60 0.70
C MET A 368 22.66 1.47 2.19
N MET A 369 22.97 0.26 2.62
CA MET A 369 23.50 0.00 3.95
C MET A 369 25.04 0.03 3.92
N LEU A 370 25.59 1.03 4.59
CA LEU A 370 27.02 1.31 4.68
C LEU A 370 27.56 0.75 6.00
N LEU A 371 28.21 -0.40 5.91
CA LEU A 371 28.90 -1.02 7.05
C LEU A 371 30.23 -0.31 7.34
N PRO A 372 30.69 -0.29 8.60
CA PRO A 372 31.98 0.30 8.95
C PRO A 372 33.14 -0.36 8.19
N LEU A 373 34.18 0.42 7.92
CA LEU A 373 35.45 0.05 7.28
C LEU A 373 35.36 -0.36 5.80
N LEU A 374 34.17 -0.35 5.18
CA LEU A 374 34.02 -0.58 3.74
C LEU A 374 34.59 0.55 2.86
N GLN A 375 34.89 1.72 3.42
CA GLN A 375 35.50 2.87 2.73
C GLN A 375 36.77 3.35 3.45
N ALA A 376 37.53 2.42 4.07
CA ALA A 376 38.72 2.72 4.85
C ALA A 376 39.79 3.53 4.08
N GLU A 377 39.80 3.48 2.75
CA GLU A 377 40.64 4.34 1.89
C GLU A 377 40.46 5.84 2.16
N THR A 378 39.25 6.27 2.57
CA THR A 378 38.96 7.67 2.89
C THR A 378 39.54 8.12 4.23
N LEU A 379 39.99 7.19 5.09
CA LEU A 379 40.64 7.51 6.37
C LEU A 379 42.06 8.05 6.21
N ARG A 380 42.69 7.86 5.03
CA ARG A 380 44.04 8.37 4.74
C ARG A 380 44.06 9.89 4.49
N ARG A 381 42.90 10.51 4.32
CA ARG A 381 42.76 11.95 4.08
C ARG A 381 42.85 12.74 5.40
N PRO A 382 43.24 14.02 5.37
CA PRO A 382 43.09 14.92 6.51
C PRO A 382 41.64 14.88 7.03
N ARG A 383 41.46 14.76 8.34
CA ARG A 383 40.12 14.64 8.92
C ARG A 383 39.35 15.95 8.79
N PRO A 384 38.08 15.92 8.33
CA PRO A 384 37.24 17.11 8.35
C PRO A 384 36.88 17.48 9.79
N LEU A 385 36.50 18.73 10.01
CA LEU A 385 35.91 19.13 11.29
C LEU A 385 34.46 18.62 11.33
N ILE A 386 34.13 17.80 12.33
CA ILE A 386 32.78 17.26 12.53
C ILE A 386 32.25 17.82 13.84
N SER A 387 31.15 18.57 13.78
CA SER A 387 30.47 19.10 14.97
C SER A 387 29.09 18.49 15.14
N PHE A 388 28.82 18.04 16.36
CA PHE A 388 27.50 17.63 16.84
C PHE A 388 26.93 18.61 17.88
N ASP A 389 27.64 19.72 18.12
CA ASP A 389 27.21 20.75 19.06
C ASP A 389 26.08 21.57 18.40
N PRO A 390 24.86 21.59 18.99
CA PRO A 390 23.70 22.30 18.42
C PRO A 390 23.97 23.76 18.08
N GLU A 391 24.69 24.50 18.94
CA GLU A 391 24.99 25.91 18.72
C GLU A 391 25.95 26.11 17.55
N VAL A 392 26.99 25.25 17.48
CA VAL A 392 27.94 25.26 16.37
C VAL A 392 27.29 24.83 15.07
N VAL A 393 26.38 23.86 15.12
CA VAL A 393 25.62 23.41 13.95
C VAL A 393 24.76 24.58 13.48
N ARG A 394 23.83 25.09 14.30
CA ARG A 394 22.87 26.13 13.90
C ARG A 394 23.52 27.39 13.34
N ARG A 395 24.59 27.90 13.97
CA ARG A 395 25.32 29.09 13.49
C ARG A 395 26.04 28.89 12.16
N SER A 396 26.28 27.64 11.76
CA SER A 396 26.98 27.28 10.54
C SER A 396 26.08 27.21 9.30
N LEU A 397 24.76 27.23 9.49
CA LEU A 397 23.75 26.97 8.48
C LEU A 397 23.25 28.26 7.83
N ASN A 398 22.82 28.14 6.57
CA ASN A 398 22.06 29.20 5.90
C ASN A 398 20.60 29.26 6.42
N ALA A 399 19.84 30.29 6.04
CA ALA A 399 18.47 30.49 6.54
C ALA A 399 17.53 29.29 6.30
N GLN A 400 17.60 28.65 5.14
CA GLN A 400 16.78 27.47 4.82
C GLN A 400 17.15 26.26 5.69
N GLN A 401 18.44 26.05 5.92
CA GLN A 401 18.93 24.96 6.77
C GLN A 401 18.71 25.23 8.25
N GLN A 402 18.70 26.50 8.68
CA GLN A 402 18.31 26.87 10.04
C GLN A 402 16.84 26.54 10.31
N GLN A 403 15.95 26.78 9.34
CA GLN A 403 14.56 26.33 9.44
C GLN A 403 14.48 24.81 9.63
N ILE A 404 15.18 24.03 8.79
CA ILE A 404 15.24 22.56 8.94
C ILE A 404 15.76 22.16 10.32
N PHE A 405 16.79 22.85 10.82
CA PHE A 405 17.38 22.58 12.12
C PHE A 405 16.38 22.81 13.25
N ASP A 406 15.70 23.95 13.24
CA ASP A 406 14.74 24.38 14.25
C ASP A 406 13.50 23.46 14.24
N ASP A 407 12.95 23.16 13.05
CA ASP A 407 11.81 22.25 12.84
C ASP A 407 12.05 20.85 13.45
N HIS A 408 13.30 20.39 13.41
CA HIS A 408 13.69 19.06 13.86
C HIS A 408 14.38 19.05 15.23
N ALA A 409 14.54 20.19 15.90
CA ALA A 409 15.21 20.29 17.20
C ALA A 409 14.47 19.52 18.31
N ALA A 410 13.13 19.50 18.27
CA ALA A 410 12.29 18.77 19.22
C ALA A 410 12.15 17.26 18.89
N THR A 411 12.68 16.82 17.75
CA THR A 411 12.66 15.41 17.34
C THR A 411 13.85 14.64 17.92
N ASP A 412 13.89 13.32 17.71
CA ASP A 412 15.04 12.49 18.08
C ASP A 412 16.09 12.34 16.95
N CYS A 413 16.05 13.25 15.98
CA CYS A 413 17.08 13.37 14.96
C CYS A 413 18.40 13.90 15.55
N LEU A 414 19.51 13.30 15.14
CA LEU A 414 20.84 13.85 15.34
C LEU A 414 21.20 14.71 14.13
N GLN A 415 21.69 15.90 14.42
CA GLN A 415 22.05 16.91 13.44
C GLN A 415 23.55 17.20 13.56
N LEU A 416 24.25 17.31 12.44
CA LEU A 416 25.69 17.57 12.42
C LEU A 416 26.11 18.41 11.22
N VAL A 417 27.27 19.05 11.35
CA VAL A 417 27.97 19.70 10.23
C VAL A 417 29.35 19.07 10.08
N VAL A 418 29.69 18.76 8.83
CA VAL A 418 31.05 18.37 8.40
C VAL A 418 31.64 19.55 7.63
N ARG A 419 32.84 19.99 7.98
CA ARG A 419 33.54 21.10 7.30
C ARG A 419 34.91 20.70 6.77
N ASP A 420 35.23 21.22 5.60
CA ASP A 420 36.53 21.15 4.94
C ASP A 420 36.83 22.51 4.31
N GLY A 421 37.58 23.35 5.04
CA GLY A 421 37.79 24.75 4.66
C GLY A 421 36.46 25.53 4.55
N PRO A 422 36.14 26.14 3.40
CA PRO A 422 34.88 26.86 3.18
C PRO A 422 33.70 25.92 2.85
N GLU A 423 33.97 24.67 2.45
CA GLU A 423 32.92 23.70 2.14
C GLU A 423 32.31 23.13 3.41
N TYR A 424 31.00 22.94 3.42
CA TYR A 424 30.34 22.21 4.50
C TYR A 424 29.18 21.34 4.01
N ALA A 425 28.88 20.30 4.79
CA ALA A 425 27.71 19.45 4.65
C ALA A 425 26.94 19.45 5.96
N TYR A 426 25.69 19.89 5.91
CA TYR A 426 24.71 19.72 6.97
C TYR A 426 23.98 18.39 6.76
N ILE A 427 23.93 17.57 7.81
CA ILE A 427 23.37 16.22 7.76
C ILE A 427 22.39 16.04 8.91
N VAL A 428 21.21 15.52 8.59
CA VAL A 428 20.19 15.14 9.57
C VAL A 428 19.92 13.66 9.45
N LEU A 429 19.98 12.98 10.59
CA LEU A 429 19.89 11.53 10.63
C LEU A 429 19.17 11.03 11.86
N LYS A 430 18.53 9.87 11.74
CA LYS A 430 17.73 9.29 12.81
C LYS A 430 18.19 7.89 13.15
N ARG A 431 18.26 7.60 14.44
CA ARG A 431 18.56 6.26 14.94
C ARG A 431 17.34 5.37 14.76
N ARG A 432 17.54 4.20 14.16
CA ARG A 432 16.48 3.22 13.87
C ARG A 432 16.90 1.82 14.25
N ARG A 433 15.93 0.90 14.19
CA ARG A 433 16.12 -0.51 14.48
C ARG A 433 15.60 -1.37 13.33
N LEU A 434 16.37 -2.37 12.95
CA LEU A 434 16.00 -3.41 12.02
C LEU A 434 15.97 -4.74 12.76
N ASP A 435 14.85 -5.47 12.66
CA ASP A 435 14.74 -6.82 13.20
C ASP A 435 15.22 -7.81 12.13
N LEU A 436 16.39 -8.41 12.33
CA LEU A 436 16.96 -9.42 11.43
C LEU A 436 16.38 -10.81 11.75
N ARG A 437 16.49 -11.73 10.79
CA ARG A 437 16.21 -13.16 11.03
C ARG A 437 17.12 -13.66 12.18
N LEU A 438 16.60 -14.51 13.07
CA LEU A 438 17.26 -15.05 14.29
C LEU A 438 17.23 -14.17 15.57
N ARG A 439 16.24 -13.26 15.74
CA ARG A 439 16.07 -12.39 16.94
C ARG A 439 17.21 -11.38 17.18
N LEU A 440 18.17 -11.24 16.26
CA LEU A 440 19.18 -10.17 16.31
C LEU A 440 18.57 -8.83 15.92
N LYS A 441 18.83 -7.80 16.74
CA LYS A 441 18.35 -6.43 16.54
C LYS A 441 19.52 -5.57 16.07
N LEU A 442 19.48 -5.12 14.82
CA LEU A 442 20.48 -4.22 14.26
C LEU A 442 20.04 -2.78 14.48
N LEU A 443 20.84 -1.99 15.20
CA LEU A 443 20.65 -0.56 15.32
C LEU A 443 21.45 0.14 14.22
N TYR A 444 20.80 1.03 13.47
CA TYR A 444 21.43 1.76 12.38
C TYR A 444 21.04 3.24 12.41
N SER A 445 21.83 4.06 11.74
CA SER A 445 21.61 5.49 11.57
C SER A 445 21.10 5.76 10.15
N ASP A 446 19.92 6.34 9.98
CA ASP A 446 19.34 6.63 8.67
C ASP A 446 19.54 8.11 8.31
N ILE A 447 20.21 8.39 7.19
CA ILE A 447 20.40 9.75 6.67
C ILE A 447 19.12 10.20 5.98
N LEU A 448 18.45 11.19 6.57
CA LEU A 448 17.21 11.75 6.04
C LEU A 448 17.46 12.97 5.15
N TYR A 449 18.57 13.67 5.39
CA TYR A 449 18.98 14.84 4.62
C TYR A 449 20.50 15.03 4.63
N CYS A 450 21.05 15.48 3.50
CA CYS A 450 22.44 15.91 3.37
C CYS A 450 22.52 17.07 2.37
N SER A 451 23.05 18.22 2.79
CA SER A 451 23.16 19.40 1.92
C SER A 451 24.28 19.30 0.88
N SER A 452 25.31 18.47 1.12
CA SER A 452 26.43 18.29 0.19
C SER A 452 26.88 16.83 0.16
N PRO A 453 26.25 16.00 -0.70
CA PRO A 453 26.59 14.59 -0.78
C PRO A 453 28.00 14.34 -1.33
N ALA A 454 28.54 15.25 -2.14
CA ALA A 454 29.91 15.18 -2.64
C ALA A 454 30.94 15.27 -1.50
N LEU A 455 30.73 16.19 -0.54
CA LEU A 455 31.60 16.32 0.63
C LEU A 455 31.46 15.10 1.55
N LEU A 456 30.23 14.60 1.74
CA LEU A 456 29.99 13.38 2.49
C LEU A 456 30.71 12.18 1.85
N ALA A 457 30.65 12.01 0.53
CA ALA A 457 31.35 10.93 -0.18
C ALA A 457 32.87 11.00 0.00
N ARG A 458 33.44 12.22 -0.04
CA ARG A 458 34.88 12.48 0.17
C ARG A 458 35.38 11.98 1.53
N TYR A 459 34.53 12.09 2.56
CA TYR A 459 34.84 11.79 3.96
C TYR A 459 33.92 10.73 4.57
N ILE A 460 33.40 9.80 3.77
CA ILE A 460 32.32 8.93 4.19
C ILE A 460 32.70 8.05 5.38
N GLU A 461 33.91 7.49 5.43
CA GLU A 461 34.34 6.63 6.54
C GLU A 461 34.54 7.40 7.86
N PRO A 462 35.32 8.49 7.94
CA PRO A 462 35.46 9.23 9.19
C PRO A 462 34.12 9.80 9.69
N VAL A 463 33.27 10.30 8.80
CA VAL A 463 31.93 10.81 9.15
C VAL A 463 31.03 9.68 9.64
N LYS A 464 30.98 8.55 8.93
CA LYS A 464 30.23 7.35 9.33
C LYS A 464 30.66 6.87 10.72
N LEU A 465 31.96 6.67 10.97
CA LEU A 465 32.45 6.21 12.28
C LEU A 465 32.09 7.19 13.41
N ALA A 466 32.15 8.50 13.16
CA ALA A 466 31.72 9.51 14.13
C ALA A 466 30.22 9.41 14.45
N ILE A 467 29.37 9.24 13.42
CA ILE A 467 27.92 9.05 13.57
C ILE A 467 27.62 7.76 14.34
N LEU A 468 28.22 6.64 13.94
CA LEU A 468 28.00 5.33 14.57
C LEU A 468 28.35 5.35 16.05
N ARG A 469 29.46 6.00 16.40
CA ARG A 469 29.86 6.22 17.80
C ARG A 469 28.87 7.10 18.55
N LYS A 470 28.43 8.21 17.97
CA LYS A 470 27.50 9.17 18.61
C LYS A 470 26.12 8.55 18.86
N GLN A 471 25.57 7.80 17.90
CA GLN A 471 24.24 7.18 18.03
C GLN A 471 24.26 5.75 18.60
N ARG A 472 25.44 5.15 18.80
CA ARG A 472 25.61 3.75 19.23
C ARG A 472 24.90 2.78 18.28
N THR A 473 25.22 2.92 17.00
CA THR A 473 24.68 2.14 15.88
C THR A 473 25.79 1.37 15.16
N LEU A 474 25.42 0.39 14.35
CA LEU A 474 26.36 -0.53 13.68
C LEU A 474 26.44 -0.32 12.16
N ALA A 475 25.50 0.43 11.58
CA ALA A 475 25.46 0.71 10.15
C ALA A 475 24.84 2.08 9.89
N LEU A 476 25.17 2.65 8.73
CA LEU A 476 24.59 3.89 8.22
C LEU A 476 23.73 3.55 7.00
N LEU A 477 22.50 4.04 6.93
CA LEU A 477 21.58 3.87 5.81
C LEU A 477 21.48 5.20 5.05
N ALA A 478 21.53 5.13 3.72
CA ALA A 478 21.34 6.26 2.83
C ALA A 478 20.45 5.84 1.65
N GLU A 479 19.69 6.77 1.08
CA GLU A 479 18.94 6.50 -0.15
C GLU A 479 19.86 6.47 -1.38
N GLU A 480 19.49 5.70 -2.42
CA GLU A 480 20.34 5.49 -3.60
C GLU A 480 20.73 6.77 -4.35
N ARG A 481 19.90 7.81 -4.27
CA ARG A 481 20.10 9.10 -4.95
C ARG A 481 21.13 9.97 -4.27
N LEU A 482 21.51 9.65 -3.03
CA LEU A 482 22.44 10.47 -2.26
C LEU A 482 23.81 10.55 -2.94
N PHE A 483 24.27 9.49 -3.59
CA PHE A 483 25.59 9.47 -4.23
C PHE A 483 25.45 9.25 -5.74
N VAL A 484 26.11 10.09 -6.52
CA VAL A 484 26.23 9.90 -7.98
C VAL A 484 26.93 8.57 -8.30
N ALA A 485 28.00 8.27 -7.57
CA ALA A 485 28.68 6.97 -7.61
C ALA A 485 28.56 6.31 -6.22
N PRO A 486 27.78 5.23 -6.07
CA PRO A 486 27.53 4.64 -4.77
C PRO A 486 28.78 3.98 -4.20
N PRO A 487 29.14 4.22 -2.92
CA PRO A 487 30.22 3.52 -2.25
C PRO A 487 29.89 2.03 -2.04
N ARG A 488 30.90 1.22 -1.68
CA ARG A 488 30.72 -0.20 -1.34
C ARG A 488 29.65 -0.37 -0.25
N CYS A 489 28.55 -1.03 -0.56
CA CYS A 489 27.38 -1.12 0.30
C CYS A 489 26.60 -2.42 0.09
N ILE A 490 25.66 -2.69 0.99
CA ILE A 490 24.62 -3.71 0.80
C ILE A 490 23.35 -2.98 0.34
N TRP A 491 22.79 -3.40 -0.79
CA TRP A 491 21.56 -2.82 -1.32
C TRP A 491 20.33 -3.44 -0.66
N GLU A 492 19.45 -2.60 -0.16
CA GLU A 492 18.16 -2.98 0.40
C GLU A 492 17.04 -2.41 -0.48
N PRO A 493 16.09 -3.23 -0.94
CA PRO A 493 14.93 -2.72 -1.67
C PRO A 493 14.09 -1.86 -0.75
N THR A 494 13.62 -0.73 -1.27
CA THR A 494 12.66 0.14 -0.58
C THR A 494 11.56 0.56 -1.53
N ARG A 495 10.52 1.14 -0.96
CA ARG A 495 9.27 1.45 -1.62
C ARG A 495 8.94 2.87 -1.23
N THR A 496 9.27 3.84 -2.07
CA THR A 496 8.95 5.24 -1.83
C THR A 496 8.29 5.83 -3.06
N MET A 497 7.28 6.68 -2.86
CA MET A 497 6.50 7.26 -3.94
C MET A 497 6.20 8.72 -3.66
N PHE A 498 5.95 9.49 -4.72
CA PHE A 498 5.53 10.89 -4.63
C PHE A 498 4.58 11.26 -5.77
N ARG A 499 3.75 12.27 -5.55
CA ARG A 499 2.92 12.94 -6.55
C ARG A 499 3.14 14.44 -6.34
N SER A 500 3.51 15.16 -7.39
CA SER A 500 3.81 16.59 -7.30
C SER A 500 3.25 17.32 -8.52
N PRO A 501 2.74 18.55 -8.37
CA PRO A 501 2.37 19.38 -9.52
C PRO A 501 3.60 19.85 -10.32
N ASP A 502 4.72 20.14 -9.66
CA ASP A 502 5.85 20.89 -10.23
C ASP A 502 7.26 20.42 -9.77
N LEU A 503 7.37 19.73 -8.63
CA LEU A 503 8.65 19.22 -8.12
C LEU A 503 9.06 17.86 -8.71
N ASP A 504 10.37 17.68 -8.90
CA ASP A 504 10.98 16.41 -9.30
C ASP A 504 11.43 15.60 -8.09
N ALA A 505 11.73 14.32 -8.32
CA ALA A 505 12.22 13.43 -7.27
C ALA A 505 13.48 13.99 -6.56
N ALA A 506 14.39 14.64 -7.30
CA ALA A 506 15.64 15.18 -6.78
C ALA A 506 15.45 16.36 -5.79
N ASP A 507 14.30 17.02 -5.82
CA ASP A 507 13.98 18.13 -4.92
C ASP A 507 13.46 17.68 -3.56
N LEU A 508 13.10 16.39 -3.44
CA LEU A 508 12.38 15.84 -2.30
C LEU A 508 13.30 14.96 -1.45
N ASP A 509 13.26 15.21 -0.14
CA ASP A 509 13.91 14.40 0.89
C ASP A 509 12.88 13.74 1.83
N ARG A 510 13.36 13.17 2.94
CA ARG A 510 12.58 12.38 3.87
C ARG A 510 12.30 13.05 5.23
N LEU A 511 12.68 14.31 5.40
CA LEU A 511 12.63 15.01 6.69
C LEU A 511 11.22 15.20 7.21
N TYR A 512 10.37 15.84 6.42
CA TYR A 512 9.03 16.27 6.83
C TYR A 512 8.03 15.12 6.68
N SER A 513 8.20 14.09 7.52
CA SER A 513 7.45 12.85 7.45
C SER A 513 7.29 12.16 8.81
N GLU A 514 6.53 11.06 8.82
CA GLU A 514 6.41 10.21 10.00
C GLU A 514 7.74 9.59 10.43
N LEU A 515 8.72 9.54 9.52
CA LEU A 515 10.04 9.02 9.81
C LEU A 515 10.75 9.82 10.89
N THR A 516 10.58 11.14 10.95
CA THR A 516 11.19 12.00 11.98
C THR A 516 10.32 12.14 13.23
N LEU A 517 9.00 12.10 13.09
CA LEU A 517 8.05 12.22 14.22
C LEU A 517 7.97 10.94 15.06
N LEU A 518 7.87 9.78 14.41
CA LEU A 518 7.59 8.51 15.08
C LEU A 518 8.87 7.71 15.36
N ARG A 519 8.88 6.96 16.46
CA ARG A 519 9.98 6.06 16.83
C ARG A 519 9.75 4.66 16.24
N ILE A 520 9.92 4.53 14.93
CA ILE A 520 9.60 3.31 14.16
C ILE A 520 10.80 2.36 14.02
#